data_AF-A0A0D7B4X4-F1
#
_entry.id   AF-A0A0D7B4X4-F1
#
_cell.length_a   1.000
_cell.length_b   1.000
_cell.length_c   1.000
_cell.angle_alpha   90.00
_cell.angle_beta   90.00
_cell.angle_gamma   90.00
#
_symmetry.space_group_name_H-M   'P 1'
#
loop_
_entity.id
_entity.type
_entity.pdbx_description
1 polymer ?
#
loop_
_entity_poly.entity_id
_entity_poly.type
_entity_poly.pdbx_seq_one_letter_code
_entity_poly.pdbx_strand_id
1 'polypeptide(L)' 'KVFVNDKKYACETCIKGHRSSACNHTSRPLYEIKRKGRPVTQCEQCRDLRKNKQLHIKCSC' A
#
# COMPACT_ATOMS: atom_id res chain seq x y z
N LYS A 1 -11.30 -6.33 4.58
CA LYS A 1 -10.45 -6.92 3.51
C LYS A 1 -10.63 -8.42 3.56
N VAL A 2 -10.76 -9.08 2.41
CA VAL A 2 -10.92 -10.54 2.34
C VAL A 2 -9.60 -11.13 1.85
N PHE A 3 -9.14 -12.22 2.47
CA PHE A 3 -7.95 -12.97 2.03
C PHE A 3 -8.38 -14.35 1.60
N VAL A 4 -7.94 -14.77 0.42
CA VAL A 4 -8.15 -16.13 -0.09
C VAL A 4 -6.81 -16.59 -0.66
N ASN A 5 -6.27 -17.71 -0.17
CA ASN A 5 -4.98 -18.26 -0.62
C ASN A 5 -3.84 -17.21 -0.61
N ASP A 6 -3.67 -16.49 0.50
CA ASP A 6 -2.66 -15.41 0.69
C ASP A 6 -2.78 -14.19 -0.25
N LYS A 7 -3.79 -14.18 -1.11
CA LYS A 7 -4.09 -13.07 -2.01
C LYS A 7 -5.17 -12.19 -1.42
N LYS A 8 -4.99 -10.87 -1.58
CA LYS A 8 -5.95 -9.86 -1.10
C LYS A 8 -7.06 -9.68 -2.12
N TYR A 9 -8.30 -9.61 -1.65
CA TYR A 9 -9.47 -9.35 -2.48
C TYR A 9 -10.30 -8.18 -1.96
N ALA A 10 -10.84 -7.38 -2.88
CA ALA A 10 -11.84 -6.37 -2.57
C ALA A 10 -12.74 -6.06 -3.78
N CYS A 11 -13.86 -5.39 -3.50
CA CYS A 11 -14.81 -4.96 -4.50
C CYS A 11 -14.24 -3.86 -5.43
N GLU A 12 -14.70 -3.76 -6.68
CA GLU A 12 -14.20 -2.76 -7.64
C GLU A 12 -14.29 -1.32 -7.10
N THR A 13 -15.44 -0.93 -6.55
CA THR A 13 -15.64 0.40 -5.96
C THR A 13 -14.71 0.66 -4.78
N CYS A 14 -14.40 -0.38 -4.01
CA CYS A 14 -13.50 -0.31 -2.86
C CYS A 14 -12.05 -0.11 -3.33
N ILE A 15 -11.67 -0.77 -4.42
CA ILE A 15 -10.34 -0.63 -5.05
C ILE A 15 -10.18 0.79 -5.61
N LYS A 16 -11.16 1.26 -6.40
CA LYS A 16 -11.17 2.63 -6.98
C LYS A 16 -11.21 3.70 -5.90
N GLY A 17 -12.00 3.50 -4.85
CA GLY A 17 -12.16 4.43 -3.74
C GLY A 17 -11.08 4.35 -2.65
N HIS A 18 -10.00 3.59 -2.85
CA HIS A 18 -8.93 3.41 -1.84
C HIS A 18 -9.39 2.84 -0.48
N ARG A 19 -10.57 2.20 -0.43
CA ARG A 19 -11.16 1.55 0.76
C ARG A 19 -10.95 0.04 0.79
N SER A 20 -10.11 -0.49 -0.10
CA SER A 20 -9.86 -1.92 -0.24
C SER A 20 -9.37 -2.59 1.05
N SER A 21 -8.61 -1.87 1.88
CA SER A 21 -8.15 -2.34 3.20
C SER A 21 -9.29 -2.72 4.15
N ALA A 22 -10.44 -2.04 4.05
CA ALA A 22 -11.61 -2.25 4.90
C ALA A 22 -12.81 -2.87 4.16
N CYS A 23 -12.62 -3.34 2.92
CA CYS A 23 -13.71 -3.93 2.15
C CYS A 23 -14.24 -5.23 2.78
N ASN A 24 -15.52 -5.23 3.16
CA ASN A 24 -16.25 -6.38 3.71
C ASN A 24 -17.52 -6.72 2.91
N HIS A 25 -17.64 -6.21 1.68
CA HIS A 25 -18.78 -6.50 0.81
C HIS A 25 -18.70 -7.93 0.29
N THR A 26 -19.72 -8.73 0.57
CA THR A 26 -19.85 -10.13 0.10
C THR A 26 -20.81 -10.24 -1.09
N SER A 27 -21.68 -9.26 -1.30
CA SER A 27 -22.66 -9.20 -2.38
C SER A 27 -22.10 -8.72 -3.72
N ARG A 28 -20.84 -8.30 -3.76
CA ARG A 28 -20.22 -7.64 -4.92
C ARG A 28 -19.08 -8.51 -5.45
N PRO A 29 -18.82 -8.49 -6.78
CA PRO A 29 -17.69 -9.20 -7.33
C PRO A 29 -16.38 -8.70 -6.70
N LEU A 30 -15.59 -9.66 -6.20
CA LEU A 30 -14.31 -9.43 -5.55
C LEU A 30 -13.18 -9.64 -6.57
N TYR A 31 -12.22 -8.73 -6.59
CA TYR A 31 -11.07 -8.78 -7.48
C TYR A 31 -9.77 -8.90 -6.69
N GLU A 32 -8.81 -9.65 -7.23
CA GLU A 32 -7.47 -9.78 -6.64
C GLU A 32 -6.74 -8.43 -6.68
N ILE A 33 -6.23 -8.01 -5.52
CA ILE A 33 -5.45 -6.79 -5.35
C ILE A 33 -3.98 -7.16 -5.24
N LYS A 34 -3.20 -6.79 -6.26
CA LYS A 34 -1.74 -6.84 -6.21
C LYS A 34 -1.20 -5.95 -5.10
N ARG A 35 -0.05 -6.31 -4.52
CA ARG A 35 0.61 -5.49 -3.50
C ARG A 35 0.86 -4.08 -4.06
N LYS A 36 0.18 -3.08 -3.51
CA LYS A 36 0.45 -1.67 -3.80
C LYS A 36 1.65 -1.22 -2.98
N GLY A 37 2.62 -0.61 -3.64
CA GLY A 37 3.71 0.13 -3.03
C GLY A 37 4.34 1.01 -4.09
N ARG A 38 4.51 2.30 -3.80
CA ARG A 38 5.40 3.12 -4.62
C ARG A 38 6.82 2.58 -4.40
N PRO A 39 7.65 2.42 -5.45
CA PRO A 39 9.06 2.19 -5.22
C PRO A 39 9.61 3.27 -4.28
N VAL A 40 10.54 2.86 -3.41
CA VAL A 40 11.19 3.81 -2.51
C VAL A 40 11.96 4.81 -3.36
N THR A 41 11.66 6.10 -3.19
CA THR A 41 12.31 7.18 -3.94
C THR A 41 13.46 7.83 -3.18
N GLN A 42 13.88 7.23 -2.07
CA GLN A 42 15.00 7.67 -1.26
C GLN A 42 15.94 6.48 -1.10
N CYS A 43 17.24 6.73 -1.15
CA CYS A 43 18.24 5.72 -0.83
C CYS A 43 18.15 5.32 0.66
N GLU A 44 18.76 4.18 1.01
CA GLU A 44 18.72 3.64 2.36
C GLU A 44 19.30 4.62 3.39
N GLN A 45 20.43 5.24 3.06
CA GLN A 45 21.10 6.22 3.93
C GLN A 45 20.20 7.42 4.26
N CYS A 46 19.56 8.04 3.25
CA CYS A 46 18.66 9.17 3.49
C CYS A 46 17.44 8.79 4.32
N ARG A 47 16.94 7.56 4.15
CA ARG A 47 15.82 7.03 4.95
C ARG A 47 16.20 6.83 6.41
N ASP A 48 17.40 6.33 6.67
CA ASP A 48 17.91 6.14 8.03
C ASP A 48 18.18 7.47 8.74
N LEU A 49 18.69 8.48 8.02
CA LEU A 49 18.84 9.82 8.57
C LEU A 49 17.49 10.41 9.00
N ARG A 50 16.43 10.20 8.21
CA ARG A 50 15.09 10.64 8.61
C ARG A 50 14.58 9.87 9.83
N LYS A 51 14.75 8.55 9.88
CA LYS A 51 14.23 7.72 10.98
C LYS A 51 14.98 7.94 12.30
N ASN A 52 16.30 7.97 12.25
CA ASN A 52 17.14 7.99 13.46
C ASN A 52 17.45 9.41 13.93
N LYS A 53 17.51 10.38 13.01
CA LYS A 53 17.91 11.76 13.32
C LYS A 53 16.83 12.80 13.03
N GLN A 54 15.64 12.38 12.58
CA GLN A 54 14.54 13.28 12.19
C GLN A 54 14.96 14.32 11.13
N LEU A 55 15.93 13.98 10.27
CA LEU A 55 16.41 14.89 9.23
C LEU A 55 15.57 14.76 7.96
N HIS A 56 14.95 15.87 7.54
CA HIS A 56 14.08 15.94 6.36
C HIS A 56 14.75 16.60 5.15
N ILE A 57 15.84 16.01 4.67
CA ILE A 57 16.53 16.48 3.46
C ILE A 57 15.96 15.85 2.18
N LYS A 58 16.08 16.56 1.06
CA LYS A 58 15.77 16.02 -0.27
C LYS A 58 16.85 15.00 -0.64
N CYS A 59 16.44 13.79 -1.00
CA CYS A 59 17.36 12.78 -1.53
C CYS A 59 17.75 13.17 -2.96
N SER A 60 19.03 13.40 -3.20
CA SER A 60 19.62 13.70 -4.52
C SER A 60 20.66 12.65 -4.95
N CYS A 61 20.67 11.51 -4.25
CA CYS A 61 21.48 10.33 -4.55
C CYS A 61 20.92 9.56 -5.76
#